data_AF-A0A955Z038-F1
#
_entry.id   AF-A0A955Z038-F1
#
_cell.length_a   1.000
_cell.length_b   1.000
_cell.length_c   1.000
_cell.angle_alpha   90.00
_cell.angle_beta   90.00
_cell.angle_gamma   90.00
#
_symmetry.space_group_name_H-M   'P 1'
#
loop_
_entity.id
_entity.type
_entity.pdbx_description
1 polymer ?
#
loop_
_entity_poly.entity_id
_entity_poly.type
_entity_poly.pdbx_seq_one_letter_code
_entity_poly.pdbx_strand_id
1 'polypeptide(L)'
;MTLRARLTAPFALAACLATLATPAGTARADDAASWDGKAPFSCSSGKHVLDGVTADLDGTAVVAHGTCELVVRNAKIRGGASALTAHGAAVVRVEKSELSSRGPAVIAHGSTEIALEGVYVSGRVAVAAHGVTVVSVSNASRLVGAPIAIAASGSARVKVAQGCSVTGGTNKSGGSDVAIE
;
A
#
# COMPACT_ATOMS: atom_id res chain seq x y z
N MET A 1 39.35 -56.23 10.80
CA MET A 1 39.33 -54.75 10.70
C MET A 1 38.83 -54.41 9.30
N THR A 2 37.72 -53.73 9.01
CA THR A 2 36.75 -52.98 9.82
C THR A 2 35.47 -52.80 8.98
N LEU A 3 34.33 -53.15 9.58
CA LEU A 3 32.98 -52.57 9.50
C LEU A 3 32.48 -51.73 8.28
N ARG A 4 31.37 -52.20 7.71
CA ARG A 4 30.14 -51.53 7.20
C ARG A 4 30.14 -49.99 7.00
N ALA A 5 29.63 -49.52 5.84
CA ALA A 5 28.54 -48.52 5.77
C ALA A 5 27.97 -48.25 4.35
N ARG A 6 26.65 -48.53 4.21
CA ARG A 6 25.55 -47.72 3.61
C ARG A 6 25.58 -47.38 2.09
N LEU A 7 24.61 -47.82 1.27
CA LEU A 7 23.28 -47.20 1.01
C LEU A 7 23.40 -45.65 0.85
N THR A 8 23.11 -45.01 -0.29
CA THR A 8 21.83 -44.95 -1.04
C THR A 8 22.04 -44.20 -2.37
N ALA A 9 21.22 -44.51 -3.37
CA ALA A 9 21.15 -43.87 -4.67
C ALA A 9 20.28 -42.57 -4.66
N PRO A 10 19.83 -42.05 -5.82
CA PRO A 10 20.03 -40.68 -6.30
C PRO A 10 18.93 -39.68 -5.88
N PHE A 11 19.29 -38.43 -5.61
CA PHE A 11 18.31 -37.34 -5.48
C PHE A 11 18.01 -36.74 -6.85
N ALA A 12 16.99 -37.27 -7.52
CA ALA A 12 16.22 -36.54 -8.51
C ALA A 12 15.32 -35.54 -7.76
N LEU A 13 15.61 -34.25 -7.85
CA LEU A 13 14.70 -33.23 -7.33
C LEU A 13 13.53 -33.08 -8.31
N ALA A 14 12.40 -33.63 -7.89
CA ALA A 14 11.11 -33.51 -8.54
C ALA A 14 10.68 -32.03 -8.60
N ALA A 15 10.14 -31.64 -9.75
CA ALA A 15 9.44 -30.38 -9.96
C ALA A 15 8.31 -30.23 -8.93
N CYS A 16 8.40 -29.19 -8.10
CA CYS A 16 7.33 -28.81 -7.20
C CYS A 16 6.25 -28.11 -8.03
N LEU A 17 5.29 -28.88 -8.56
CA LEU A 17 4.00 -28.34 -8.99
C LEU A 17 3.23 -27.90 -7.74
N ALA A 18 3.40 -26.64 -7.35
CA ALA A 18 2.47 -25.98 -6.45
C ALA A 18 1.23 -25.58 -7.25
N THR A 19 0.22 -26.45 -7.28
CA THR A 19 -1.16 -26.04 -7.55
C THR A 19 -1.60 -25.15 -6.39
N LEU A 20 -1.34 -23.85 -6.49
CA LEU A 20 -1.97 -22.86 -5.64
C LEU A 20 -3.41 -22.72 -6.12
N ALA A 21 -4.31 -23.39 -5.40
CA ALA A 21 -5.72 -23.10 -5.41
C ALA A 21 -5.89 -21.60 -5.21
N THR A 22 -6.30 -20.91 -6.27
CA THR A 22 -6.75 -19.52 -6.21
C THR A 22 -7.96 -19.50 -5.27
N PRO A 23 -7.95 -18.79 -4.13
CA PRO A 23 -9.21 -18.44 -3.52
C PRO A 23 -9.92 -17.56 -4.55
N ALA A 24 -11.03 -18.06 -5.09
CA ALA A 24 -12.01 -17.28 -5.79
C ALA A 24 -12.60 -16.27 -4.78
N GLY A 25 -11.82 -15.24 -4.48
CA GLY A 25 -12.34 -14.00 -3.96
C GLY A 25 -13.27 -13.48 -5.02
N THR A 26 -14.56 -13.54 -4.74
CA THR A 26 -15.59 -12.85 -5.48
C THR A 26 -15.15 -11.39 -5.60
N ALA A 27 -14.57 -11.04 -6.74
CA ALA A 27 -14.37 -9.67 -7.15
C ALA A 27 -15.78 -9.08 -7.20
N ARG A 28 -16.18 -8.42 -6.12
CA ARG A 28 -17.39 -7.62 -6.10
C ARG A 28 -17.19 -6.57 -7.18
N ALA A 29 -18.10 -6.56 -8.14
CA ALA A 29 -18.28 -5.42 -9.03
C ALA A 29 -18.86 -4.30 -8.16
N ASP A 30 -18.02 -3.71 -7.32
CA ASP A 30 -18.28 -2.43 -6.70
C ASP A 30 -18.24 -1.40 -7.85
N ASP A 31 -19.31 -0.59 -7.98
CA ASP A 31 -19.45 0.43 -9.01
C ASP A 31 -18.15 1.20 -9.18
N ALA A 32 -17.49 0.99 -10.31
CA ALA A 32 -16.29 1.74 -10.65
C ALA A 32 -16.71 3.20 -10.82
N ALA A 33 -16.24 4.05 -9.93
CA ALA A 33 -16.38 5.48 -10.10
C ALA A 33 -15.57 5.84 -11.36
N SER A 34 -16.27 6.26 -12.42
CA SER A 34 -15.64 6.70 -13.67
C SER A 34 -14.91 8.02 -13.44
N TRP A 35 -13.70 7.95 -12.88
CA TRP A 35 -12.79 9.08 -12.79
C TRP A 35 -11.82 9.04 -13.98
N ASP A 36 -11.68 10.16 -14.69
CA ASP A 36 -10.87 10.25 -15.92
C ASP A 36 -9.42 10.70 -15.68
N GLY A 37 -9.04 10.98 -14.42
CA GLY A 37 -7.70 11.40 -14.04
C GLY A 37 -7.33 12.85 -14.38
N LYS A 38 -8.25 13.66 -14.93
CA LYS A 38 -7.95 15.03 -15.40
C LYS A 38 -8.17 16.11 -14.35
N ALA A 39 -8.93 15.80 -13.30
CA ALA A 39 -9.18 16.68 -12.17
C ALA A 39 -9.02 15.90 -10.86
N PRO A 40 -8.80 16.56 -9.71
CA PRO A 40 -8.73 15.88 -8.42
C PRO A 40 -9.98 15.06 -8.13
N PHE A 41 -9.79 13.84 -7.65
CA PHE A 41 -10.87 12.99 -7.14
C PHE A 41 -11.10 13.26 -5.66
N SER A 42 -12.37 13.35 -5.24
CA SER A 42 -12.73 13.45 -3.83
C SER A 42 -13.96 12.60 -3.50
N CYS A 43 -13.88 11.83 -2.41
CA CYS A 43 -15.00 11.07 -1.87
C CYS A 43 -15.13 11.30 -0.36
N SER A 44 -16.36 11.51 0.13
CA SER A 44 -16.66 11.74 1.56
C SER A 44 -17.42 10.57 2.20
N SER A 45 -18.07 9.74 1.39
CA SER A 45 -18.84 8.58 1.82
C SER A 45 -19.08 7.61 0.65
N GLY A 46 -19.51 6.40 0.99
CA GLY A 46 -19.81 5.36 0.01
C GLY A 46 -18.58 4.60 -0.47
N LYS A 47 -18.83 3.60 -1.31
CA LYS A 47 -17.79 2.77 -1.93
C LYS A 47 -17.48 3.28 -3.32
N HIS A 48 -16.20 3.42 -3.64
CA HIS A 48 -15.73 3.89 -4.94
C HIS A 48 -14.57 3.03 -5.40
N VAL A 49 -14.55 2.69 -6.69
CA VAL A 49 -13.42 1.99 -7.31
C VAL A 49 -12.84 2.84 -8.43
N LEU A 50 -11.54 3.12 -8.37
CA LEU A 50 -10.75 3.74 -9.43
C LEU A 50 -9.91 2.64 -10.07
N ASP A 51 -10.22 2.26 -11.31
CA ASP A 51 -9.57 1.15 -12.01
C ASP A 51 -8.96 1.62 -13.33
N GLY A 52 -7.68 1.30 -13.56
CA GLY A 52 -7.01 1.57 -14.84
C GLY A 52 -6.77 3.05 -15.14
N VAL A 53 -6.91 3.93 -14.13
CA VAL A 53 -6.82 5.38 -14.30
C VAL A 53 -5.37 5.86 -14.33
N THR A 54 -5.09 6.85 -15.18
CA THR A 54 -3.81 7.57 -15.17
C THR A 54 -4.07 9.04 -14.89
N ALA A 55 -3.37 9.62 -13.91
CA ALA A 55 -3.51 11.01 -13.51
C ALA A 55 -2.14 11.65 -13.27
N ASP A 56 -1.96 12.88 -13.74
CA ASP A 56 -0.82 13.75 -13.42
C ASP A 56 -1.35 15.14 -13.12
N LEU A 57 -1.38 15.48 -11.84
CA LEU A 57 -2.01 16.70 -11.32
C LEU A 57 -0.99 17.48 -10.49
N ASP A 58 -0.99 18.81 -10.57
CA ASP A 58 -0.05 19.64 -9.79
C ASP A 58 -0.35 19.69 -8.28
N GLY A 59 -1.59 19.35 -7.88
CA GLY A 59 -2.05 19.37 -6.49
C GLY A 59 -2.12 17.99 -5.84
N THR A 60 -3.09 17.82 -4.93
CA THR A 60 -3.45 16.50 -4.42
C THR A 60 -4.36 15.80 -5.42
N ALA A 61 -3.98 14.60 -5.86
CA ALA A 61 -4.74 13.91 -6.91
C ALA A 61 -5.99 13.20 -6.39
N VAL A 62 -5.90 12.52 -5.25
CA VAL A 62 -7.00 11.74 -4.65
C VAL A 62 -7.19 12.13 -3.19
N VAL A 63 -8.43 12.46 -2.80
CA VAL A 63 -8.81 12.80 -1.44
C VAL A 63 -9.95 11.91 -0.95
N ALA A 64 -9.65 10.96 -0.08
CA ALA A 64 -10.65 10.15 0.62
C ALA A 64 -10.89 10.71 2.03
N HIS A 65 -12.14 10.99 2.38
CA HIS A 65 -12.48 11.53 3.69
C HIS A 65 -13.81 11.02 4.22
N GLY A 66 -14.15 11.40 5.45
CA GLY A 66 -15.40 10.98 6.08
C GLY A 66 -15.44 9.47 6.27
N THR A 67 -16.43 8.80 5.68
CA THR A 67 -16.60 7.34 5.71
C THR A 67 -16.40 6.73 4.32
N CYS A 68 -15.60 7.37 3.47
CA CYS A 68 -15.32 6.84 2.13
C CYS A 68 -14.55 5.52 2.20
N GLU A 69 -15.06 4.53 1.47
CA GLU A 69 -14.37 3.29 1.15
C GLU A 69 -13.85 3.39 -0.30
N LEU A 70 -12.54 3.55 -0.47
CA LEU A 70 -11.92 3.75 -1.78
C LEU A 70 -11.03 2.58 -2.15
N VAL A 71 -11.25 1.98 -3.32
CA VAL A 71 -10.33 1.02 -3.92
C VAL A 71 -9.68 1.65 -5.14
N VAL A 72 -8.36 1.76 -5.15
CA VAL A 72 -7.56 2.19 -6.30
C VAL A 72 -6.80 1.00 -6.82
N ARG A 73 -7.03 0.59 -8.07
CA ARG A 73 -6.35 -0.56 -8.64
C ARG A 73 -5.88 -0.32 -10.07
N ASN A 74 -4.77 -0.95 -10.43
CA ASN A 74 -4.16 -0.84 -11.76
C ASN A 74 -3.96 0.61 -12.22
N ALA A 75 -3.70 1.53 -11.29
CA ALA A 75 -3.68 2.96 -11.56
C ALA A 75 -2.25 3.52 -11.54
N LYS A 76 -2.05 4.62 -12.27
CA LYS A 76 -0.82 5.44 -12.20
C LYS A 76 -1.19 6.87 -11.84
N ILE A 77 -0.96 7.25 -10.59
CA ILE A 77 -1.39 8.52 -10.04
C ILE A 77 -0.18 9.32 -9.59
N ARG A 78 -0.04 10.50 -10.17
CA ARG A 78 0.95 11.49 -9.79
C ARG A 78 0.26 12.75 -9.28
N GLY A 79 0.58 13.14 -8.06
CA GLY A 79 0.15 14.43 -7.49
C GLY A 79 1.37 15.30 -7.20
N GLY A 80 1.33 16.58 -7.56
CA GLY A 80 2.45 17.49 -7.32
C GLY A 80 2.68 17.73 -5.84
N ALA A 81 1.59 17.86 -5.05
CA ALA A 81 1.64 17.91 -3.59
C ALA A 81 1.65 16.50 -2.98
N SER A 82 0.60 15.71 -3.29
CA SER A 82 0.40 14.34 -2.80
C SER A 82 -0.40 13.52 -3.81
N ALA A 83 -0.07 12.24 -3.98
CA ALA A 83 -0.86 11.36 -4.85
C ALA A 83 -2.19 10.99 -4.17
N LEU A 84 -2.16 10.67 -2.88
CA LEU A 84 -3.31 10.22 -2.12
C LEU A 84 -3.30 10.81 -0.70
N THR A 85 -4.42 11.42 -0.32
CA THR A 85 -4.67 11.88 1.04
C THR A 85 -5.94 11.23 1.56
N ALA A 86 -5.83 10.56 2.70
CA ALA A 86 -6.96 9.94 3.37
C ALA A 86 -7.10 10.48 4.80
N HIS A 87 -8.33 10.83 5.18
CA HIS A 87 -8.61 11.31 6.54
C HIS A 87 -10.00 10.99 7.08
N GLY A 88 -10.22 11.25 8.37
CA GLY A 88 -11.48 10.88 9.03
C GLY A 88 -11.53 9.38 9.30
N ALA A 89 -12.66 8.73 9.00
CA ALA A 89 -12.88 7.28 9.11
C ALA A 89 -12.78 6.58 7.74
N ALA A 90 -12.01 7.14 6.81
CA ALA A 90 -11.86 6.59 5.47
C ALA A 90 -11.08 5.27 5.49
N VAL A 91 -11.47 4.37 4.59
CA VAL A 91 -10.80 3.09 4.36
C VAL A 91 -10.35 3.06 2.91
N VAL A 92 -9.04 2.97 2.68
CA VAL A 92 -8.46 3.02 1.35
C VAL A 92 -7.66 1.76 1.07
N ARG A 93 -7.92 1.11 -0.06
CA ARG A 93 -7.15 -0.03 -0.55
C ARG A 93 -6.52 0.35 -1.89
N VAL A 94 -5.21 0.20 -2.00
CA VAL A 94 -4.46 0.48 -3.23
C VAL A 94 -3.79 -0.82 -3.68
N GLU A 95 -4.10 -1.26 -4.90
CA GLU A 95 -3.67 -2.55 -5.44
C GLU A 95 -2.95 -2.37 -6.77
N LYS A 96 -1.79 -2.99 -6.97
CA LYS A 96 -1.08 -3.03 -8.27
C LYS A 96 -0.96 -1.66 -8.96
N SER A 97 -0.71 -0.61 -8.17
CA SER A 97 -0.74 0.77 -8.64
C SER A 97 0.57 1.50 -8.36
N GLU A 98 0.79 2.58 -9.10
CA GLU A 98 1.93 3.49 -8.94
C GLU A 98 1.43 4.83 -8.39
N LEU A 99 1.90 5.22 -7.20
CA LEU A 99 1.60 6.49 -6.56
C LEU A 99 2.88 7.33 -6.47
N SER A 100 2.89 8.53 -7.03
CA SER A 100 4.06 9.40 -6.97
C SER A 100 3.76 10.86 -6.63
N SER A 101 4.68 11.52 -5.93
CA SER A 101 4.58 12.96 -5.68
C SER A 101 5.92 13.64 -5.49
N ARG A 102 5.94 14.99 -5.48
CA ARG A 102 7.13 15.77 -5.07
C ARG A 102 7.22 15.94 -3.54
N GLY A 103 6.10 15.78 -2.85
CA GLY A 103 5.96 15.84 -1.39
C GLY A 103 5.78 14.44 -0.77
N PRO A 104 4.92 14.31 0.25
CA PRO A 104 4.44 13.01 0.71
C PRO A 104 3.51 12.38 -0.34
N ALA A 105 3.81 11.16 -0.79
CA ALA A 105 3.00 10.50 -1.82
C ALA A 105 1.66 10.02 -1.26
N VAL A 106 1.68 9.38 -0.09
CA VAL A 106 0.49 8.96 0.65
C VAL A 106 0.45 9.68 1.99
N ILE A 107 -0.68 10.29 2.32
CA ILE A 107 -0.93 10.92 3.62
C ILE A 107 -2.15 10.25 4.25
N ALA A 108 -1.99 9.73 5.47
CA ALA A 108 -3.06 9.22 6.31
C ALA A 108 -3.15 10.05 7.59
N HIS A 109 -4.33 10.55 7.95
CA HIS A 109 -4.52 11.20 9.25
C HIS A 109 -5.93 11.06 9.83
N GLY A 110 -6.05 11.03 11.16
CA GLY A 110 -7.34 10.81 11.84
C GLY A 110 -7.55 9.34 12.17
N SER A 111 -8.75 8.79 11.96
CA SER A 111 -9.11 7.39 12.24
C SER A 111 -9.12 6.55 10.95
N THR A 112 -8.03 6.61 10.17
CA THR A 112 -7.99 6.13 8.78
C THR A 112 -7.25 4.81 8.64
N GLU A 113 -7.71 3.97 7.72
CA GLU A 113 -7.05 2.73 7.33
C GLU A 113 -6.61 2.79 5.87
N ILE A 114 -5.34 2.44 5.60
CA ILE A 114 -4.79 2.32 4.25
C ILE A 114 -4.13 0.95 4.08
N ALA A 115 -4.53 0.20 3.06
CA ALA A 115 -3.84 -1.01 2.60
C ALA A 115 -3.14 -0.75 1.26
N LEU A 116 -1.86 -1.08 1.18
CA LEU A 116 -0.98 -0.90 0.02
C LEU A 116 -0.48 -2.27 -0.42
N GLU A 117 -1.02 -2.81 -1.52
CA GLU A 117 -0.82 -4.19 -1.96
C GLU A 117 -0.19 -4.26 -3.37
N GLY A 118 1.07 -4.68 -3.46
CA GLY A 118 1.79 -4.75 -4.74
C GLY A 118 1.93 -3.39 -5.41
N VAL A 119 2.12 -2.34 -4.62
CA VAL A 119 2.18 -0.96 -5.10
C VAL A 119 3.60 -0.45 -5.16
N TYR A 120 3.83 0.51 -6.06
CA TYR A 120 5.01 1.35 -6.04
C TYR A 120 4.62 2.74 -5.53
N VAL A 121 5.22 3.18 -4.43
CA VAL A 121 4.99 4.50 -3.85
C VAL A 121 6.29 5.28 -3.82
N SER A 122 6.31 6.46 -4.44
CA SER A 122 7.49 7.32 -4.50
C SER A 122 7.19 8.77 -4.16
N GLY A 123 7.93 9.33 -3.21
CA GLY A 123 7.85 10.74 -2.88
C GLY A 123 9.05 11.21 -2.10
N ARG A 124 9.06 12.48 -1.69
CA ARG A 124 10.01 12.94 -0.66
C ARG A 124 9.79 12.14 0.63
N VAL A 125 8.51 11.91 0.95
CA VAL A 125 8.06 10.93 1.94
C VAL A 125 7.17 9.92 1.21
N ALA A 126 7.39 8.62 1.34
CA ALA A 126 6.52 7.66 0.67
C ALA A 126 5.15 7.60 1.37
N VAL A 127 5.15 7.43 2.69
CA VAL A 127 3.94 7.42 3.53
C VAL A 127 4.11 8.36 4.72
N ALA A 128 3.19 9.30 4.89
CA ALA A 128 3.04 10.11 6.09
C ALA A 128 1.79 9.67 6.85
N ALA A 129 1.93 9.33 8.12
CA ALA A 129 0.84 8.85 8.97
C ALA A 129 0.74 9.67 10.25
N HIS A 130 -0.47 10.04 10.67
CA HIS A 130 -0.72 10.88 11.85
C HIS A 130 -2.02 10.47 12.55
N GLY A 131 -2.16 10.62 13.87
CA GLY A 131 -3.40 10.27 14.55
C GLY A 131 -3.57 8.76 14.77
N VAL A 132 -4.81 8.28 14.79
CA VAL A 132 -5.17 6.87 14.98
C VAL A 132 -5.26 6.19 13.61
N THR A 133 -4.12 6.07 12.93
CA THR A 133 -4.05 5.54 11.57
C THR A 133 -3.39 4.18 11.50
N VAL A 134 -3.90 3.32 10.63
CA VAL A 134 -3.26 2.05 10.30
C VAL A 134 -2.89 2.07 8.82
N VAL A 135 -1.61 1.85 8.53
CA VAL A 135 -1.13 1.63 7.16
C VAL A 135 -0.52 0.25 7.07
N SER A 136 -1.01 -0.57 6.17
CA SER A 136 -0.50 -1.92 5.91
C SER A 136 0.10 -1.97 4.51
N VAL A 137 1.31 -2.51 4.38
CA VAL A 137 2.06 -2.59 3.13
C VAL A 137 2.43 -4.05 2.87
N SER A 138 2.02 -4.61 1.75
CA SER A 138 2.16 -6.04 1.46
C SER A 138 2.38 -6.34 -0.02
N ASN A 139 2.48 -7.62 -0.37
CA ASN A 139 2.55 -8.12 -1.75
C ASN A 139 3.71 -7.53 -2.58
N ALA A 140 4.93 -7.55 -2.03
CA ALA A 140 6.14 -7.04 -2.70
C ALA A 140 6.08 -5.54 -3.08
N SER A 141 5.35 -4.75 -2.30
CA SER A 141 5.31 -3.30 -2.49
C SER A 141 6.68 -2.65 -2.34
N ARG A 142 6.88 -1.54 -3.04
CA ARG A 142 8.12 -0.76 -3.02
C ARG A 142 7.85 0.68 -2.61
N LEU A 143 8.49 1.11 -1.52
CA LEU A 143 8.42 2.47 -1.00
C LEU A 143 9.77 3.17 -1.23
N VAL A 144 9.78 4.30 -1.94
CA VAL A 144 10.98 5.06 -2.28
C VAL A 144 10.85 6.51 -1.81
N GLY A 145 11.83 6.97 -1.02
CA GLY A 145 11.83 8.30 -0.39
C GLY A 145 12.22 8.20 1.08
N ALA A 146 11.98 9.23 1.91
CA ALA A 146 11.89 8.96 3.34
C ALA A 146 10.65 8.07 3.56
N PRO A 147 10.80 6.76 3.87
CA PRO A 147 9.73 5.80 3.67
C PRO A 147 8.50 6.09 4.49
N ILE A 148 8.69 6.43 5.77
CA ILE A 148 7.61 6.58 6.73
C ILE A 148 7.95 7.75 7.65
N ALA A 149 7.13 8.80 7.62
CA ALA A 149 7.14 9.89 8.58
C ALA A 149 5.89 9.79 9.45
N ILE A 150 6.09 9.57 10.76
CA ILE A 150 4.97 9.56 11.72
C ILE A 150 5.13 10.75 12.65
N ALA A 151 4.27 11.77 12.49
CA ALA A 151 4.30 12.96 13.35
C ALA A 151 3.23 12.90 14.46
N ALA A 152 3.68 13.24 15.67
CA ALA A 152 3.06 13.02 16.97
C ALA A 152 1.74 13.78 17.18
N SER A 153 0.64 13.03 17.15
CA SER A 153 -0.21 12.76 18.31
C SER A 153 -1.19 11.66 17.88
N GLY A 154 -1.22 10.55 18.61
CA GLY A 154 -2.05 9.38 18.28
C GLY A 154 -1.27 8.10 17.96
N SER A 155 -1.98 6.97 17.95
CA SER A 155 -1.44 5.62 17.76
C SER A 155 -1.37 5.28 16.27
N ALA A 156 -0.44 5.89 15.54
CA ALA A 156 -0.21 5.54 14.15
C ALA A 156 0.63 4.26 14.06
N ARG A 157 0.16 3.28 13.29
CA ARG A 157 0.88 2.02 13.04
C ARG A 157 1.11 1.81 11.56
N VAL A 158 2.35 1.53 11.20
CA VAL A 158 2.70 1.11 9.83
C VAL A 158 3.26 -0.30 9.88
N LYS A 159 2.58 -1.23 9.20
CA LYS A 159 2.97 -2.63 9.05
C LYS A 159 3.51 -2.85 7.65
N VAL A 160 4.72 -3.39 7.54
CA VAL A 160 5.33 -3.71 6.25
C VAL A 160 5.65 -5.20 6.22
N ALA A 161 5.01 -5.95 5.33
CA ALA A 161 5.18 -7.39 5.20
C ALA A 161 6.55 -7.75 4.60
N GLN A 162 7.07 -8.92 4.96
CA GLN A 162 8.27 -9.51 4.37
C GLN A 162 8.21 -9.54 2.83
N GLY A 163 9.34 -9.25 2.20
CA GLY A 163 9.46 -9.18 0.74
C GLY A 163 9.09 -7.82 0.13
N CYS A 164 8.59 -6.86 0.92
CA CYS A 164 8.49 -5.46 0.50
C CYS A 164 9.86 -4.78 0.56
N SER A 165 10.11 -3.83 -0.36
CA SER A 165 11.35 -3.04 -0.37
C SER A 165 11.08 -1.61 0.10
N VAL A 166 11.83 -1.18 1.12
CA VAL A 166 11.71 0.15 1.71
C VAL A 166 13.05 0.84 1.58
N THR A 167 13.13 1.89 0.75
CA THR A 167 14.38 2.60 0.48
C THR A 167 14.33 4.00 1.09
N GLY A 168 15.04 4.20 2.21
CA GLY A 168 15.21 5.46 2.96
C GLY A 168 15.04 5.25 4.48
N GLY A 169 15.39 6.24 5.31
CA GLY A 169 15.34 6.13 6.79
C GLY A 169 13.95 6.44 7.39
N THR A 170 13.54 5.75 8.44
CA THR A 170 12.29 6.03 9.18
C THR A 170 12.45 7.17 10.18
N ASN A 171 11.53 8.13 10.20
CA ASN A 171 11.47 9.17 11.25
C ASN A 171 10.23 8.93 12.13
N LYS A 172 10.47 8.43 13.35
CA LYS A 172 9.45 8.16 14.38
C LYS A 172 9.44 9.30 15.40
N SER A 173 8.26 9.80 15.73
CA SER A 173 8.02 10.62 16.93
C SER A 173 7.04 9.89 17.86
N GLY A 174 7.04 10.23 19.15
CA GLY A 174 6.52 9.43 20.28
C GLY A 174 5.19 8.68 20.06
N GLY A 175 5.08 7.48 20.66
CA GLY A 175 3.87 6.65 20.71
C GLY A 175 3.51 5.86 19.43
N SER A 176 4.26 6.02 18.34
CA SER A 176 3.93 5.47 17.03
C SER A 176 4.76 4.23 16.69
N ASP A 177 4.20 3.15 16.13
CA ASP A 177 4.98 1.93 15.83
C ASP A 177 5.10 1.66 14.33
N VAL A 178 6.34 1.41 13.89
CA VAL A 178 6.65 0.84 12.57
C VAL A 178 7.12 -0.58 12.81
N ALA A 179 6.32 -1.55 12.38
CA ALA A 179 6.66 -2.96 12.46
C ALA A 179 6.90 -3.48 11.04
N ILE A 180 8.08 -4.06 10.82
CA ILE A 180 8.35 -4.88 9.63
C ILE A 180 8.09 -6.31 10.09
N GLU A 181 6.99 -6.91 9.62
CA GLU A 181 6.53 -8.25 10.00
C GLU A 181 6.88 -9.26 8.89
#